data_AF-A0A0R3RZC7-F1
#
_entry.id   AF-A0A0R3RZC7-F1
#
_cell.length_a   1.000
_cell.length_b   1.000
_cell.length_c   1.000
_cell.angle_alpha   90.00
_cell.angle_beta   90.00
_cell.angle_gamma   90.00
#
_symmetry.space_group_name_H-M   'P 1'
#
loop_
_entity.id
_entity.type
_entity.pdbx_description
1 polymer ?
#
loop_
_entity_poly.entity_id
_entity_poly.type
_entity_poly.pdbx_seq_one_letter_code
_entity_poly.pdbx_strand_id
1 'polypeptide(L)'
;MYHLQKTFRTVTLLCKMSTAWCFILILIYVTVNGQSEKETSESSKWPRWEERTIDCTTTEGKELDQCTLIARNAKIPRDPTKYKCRREPMPVDSGSTLAQSSTRLACPIGCEPDAKLSVLVKSPQNNHLCQKYYTYGKYRDQKEGEWYLWLTEPCRANITTWCRFKDTPLFIPKLLNQ
;
A
#
# COMPACT_ATOMS: atom_id res chain seq x y z
N MET A 1 -3.48 -18.32 -35.85
CA MET A 1 -4.38 -18.07 -37.00
C MET A 1 -4.90 -19.34 -37.71
N TYR A 2 -4.23 -20.49 -37.65
CA TYR A 2 -4.70 -21.70 -38.37
C TYR A 2 -5.75 -22.57 -37.65
N HIS A 3 -5.99 -22.34 -36.35
CA HIS A 3 -6.97 -23.12 -35.57
C HIS A 3 -8.40 -22.54 -35.59
N LEU A 4 -8.57 -21.23 -35.83
CA LEU A 4 -9.89 -20.58 -35.89
C LEU A 4 -10.65 -20.86 -37.20
N GLN A 5 -9.93 -21.17 -38.28
CA GLN A 5 -10.54 -21.33 -39.61
C GLN A 5 -11.18 -22.70 -39.83
N LYS A 6 -10.69 -23.76 -39.16
CA LYS A 6 -11.24 -25.12 -39.28
C LYS A 6 -12.56 -25.30 -38.54
N THR A 7 -12.74 -24.64 -37.39
CA THR A 7 -13.92 -24.78 -36.53
C THR A 7 -15.14 -24.04 -37.05
N PHE A 8 -14.94 -22.93 -37.78
CA PHE A 8 -16.05 -22.15 -38.35
C PHE A 8 -16.81 -22.93 -39.44
N ARG A 9 -16.12 -23.79 -40.18
CA ARG A 9 -16.70 -24.62 -41.26
C ARG A 9 -17.60 -25.76 -40.74
N THR A 10 -17.34 -26.25 -39.53
CA THR A 10 -18.11 -27.34 -38.91
C THR A 10 -19.44 -26.85 -38.36
N VAL A 11 -19.47 -25.63 -37.80
CA VAL A 11 -20.70 -25.01 -37.29
C VAL A 11 -21.68 -24.64 -38.42
N THR A 12 -21.16 -24.27 -39.59
CA THR A 12 -22.01 -23.96 -40.76
C THR A 12 -22.67 -25.20 -41.37
N LEU A 13 -22.09 -26.40 -41.21
CA LEU A 13 -22.64 -27.63 -41.77
C LEU A 13 -23.81 -28.19 -40.93
N LEU A 14 -23.78 -28.00 -39.61
CA LEU A 14 -24.80 -28.51 -38.69
C LEU A 14 -26.06 -27.62 -38.62
N CYS A 15 -25.95 -26.33 -38.94
CA CYS A 15 -27.11 -25.42 -38.95
C CYS A 15 -28.07 -25.62 -40.14
N LYS A 16 -27.74 -26.52 -41.07
CA LYS A 16 -28.58 -26.86 -42.23
C LYS A 16 -29.66 -27.92 -41.97
N MET A 17 -29.67 -28.58 -40.81
CA MET A 17 -30.56 -29.73 -40.57
C MET A 17 -31.70 -29.46 -39.59
N SER A 18 -31.63 -28.42 -38.75
CA SER A 18 -32.77 -28.00 -37.92
C SER A 18 -32.53 -26.64 -37.28
N THR A 19 -33.42 -25.69 -37.53
CA THR A 19 -33.35 -24.31 -36.98
C THR A 19 -33.45 -24.30 -35.46
N ALA A 20 -34.19 -25.25 -34.87
CA ALA A 20 -34.37 -25.37 -33.42
C ALA A 20 -33.06 -25.61 -32.67
N TRP A 21 -32.15 -26.41 -33.23
CA TRP A 21 -30.86 -26.72 -32.60
C TRP A 21 -29.89 -25.54 -32.64
N CYS A 22 -29.96 -24.70 -33.67
CA CYS A 22 -29.18 -23.47 -33.71
C CYS A 22 -29.65 -22.44 -32.69
N PHE A 23 -30.96 -22.34 -32.43
CA PHE A 23 -31.45 -21.47 -31.36
C PHE A 23 -30.96 -21.92 -29.97
N ILE A 24 -30.92 -23.22 -29.70
CA ILE A 24 -30.40 -23.75 -28.43
C ILE A 24 -28.90 -23.43 -28.28
N LEU A 25 -28.10 -23.63 -29.33
CA LEU A 25 -26.66 -23.32 -29.29
C LEU A 25 -26.37 -21.82 -29.15
N ILE A 26 -27.19 -20.96 -29.78
CA ILE A 26 -27.08 -19.50 -29.62
C ILE A 26 -27.45 -19.10 -28.18
N LEU A 27 -28.52 -19.67 -27.62
CA LEU A 27 -28.93 -19.38 -26.24
C LEU A 27 -27.86 -19.81 -25.23
N ILE A 28 -27.22 -20.97 -25.41
CA ILE A 28 -26.11 -21.42 -24.56
C ILE A 28 -24.88 -20.52 -24.72
N TYR A 29 -24.55 -20.10 -25.95
CA TYR A 29 -23.43 -19.18 -26.17
C TYR A 29 -23.67 -17.81 -25.51
N VAL A 30 -24.90 -17.29 -25.58
CA VAL A 30 -25.28 -16.00 -24.96
C VAL A 30 -25.32 -16.10 -23.44
N THR A 31 -25.73 -17.24 -22.85
CA THR A 31 -25.69 -17.40 -21.39
C THR A 31 -24.28 -17.62 -20.86
N VAL A 32 -23.41 -18.35 -21.57
CA VAL A 32 -22.02 -18.61 -21.16
C VAL A 32 -21.13 -17.37 -21.33
N ASN A 33 -21.32 -16.57 -22.38
CA ASN A 33 -20.58 -15.32 -22.57
C ASN A 33 -21.27 -14.09 -21.94
N GLY A 34 -22.51 -14.24 -21.46
CA GLY A 34 -23.30 -13.17 -20.85
C GLY A 34 -22.95 -12.87 -19.39
N GLN A 35 -22.12 -13.70 -18.74
CA GLN A 35 -21.46 -13.34 -17.48
C GLN A 35 -20.22 -12.48 -17.76
N SER A 36 -20.43 -11.33 -18.41
CA SER A 36 -19.51 -10.20 -18.23
C SER A 36 -19.62 -9.80 -16.77
N GLU A 37 -18.49 -9.81 -16.06
CA GLU A 37 -18.35 -9.29 -14.71
C GLU A 37 -19.19 -8.02 -14.56
N LYS A 38 -20.12 -8.03 -13.60
CA LYS A 38 -20.58 -6.79 -12.98
C LYS A 38 -19.38 -6.21 -12.24
N GLU A 39 -18.45 -5.60 -12.97
CA GLU A 39 -17.64 -4.53 -12.42
C GLU A 39 -18.64 -3.43 -12.08
N THR A 40 -18.99 -3.38 -10.80
CA THR A 40 -19.60 -2.22 -10.18
C THR A 40 -18.92 -0.98 -10.75
N SER A 41 -19.69 -0.17 -11.47
CA SER A 41 -19.41 1.23 -11.75
C SER A 41 -19.31 1.97 -10.41
N GLU A 42 -18.22 1.73 -9.67
CA GLU A 42 -17.77 2.60 -8.61
C GLU A 42 -17.33 3.88 -9.32
N SER A 43 -18.13 4.94 -9.19
CA SER A 43 -17.67 6.31 -9.41
C SER A 43 -16.24 6.42 -8.87
N SER A 44 -15.27 6.85 -9.68
CA SER A 44 -13.85 6.89 -9.34
C SER A 44 -13.61 7.72 -8.07
N LYS A 45 -13.76 7.08 -6.92
CA LYS A 45 -13.64 7.68 -5.60
C LYS A 45 -12.18 7.57 -5.21
N TRP A 46 -11.46 8.68 -5.29
CA TRP A 46 -10.06 8.73 -4.92
C TRP A 46 -9.88 8.32 -3.44
N PRO A 47 -8.92 7.45 -3.12
CA PRO A 47 -8.66 7.05 -1.75
C PRO A 47 -8.16 8.25 -0.93
N ARG A 48 -8.52 8.30 0.35
CA ARG A 48 -7.93 9.25 1.30
C ARG A 48 -6.48 8.86 1.59
N TRP A 49 -5.59 9.85 1.58
CA TRP A 49 -4.19 9.69 1.98
C TRP A 49 -3.91 10.55 3.20
N GLU A 50 -3.26 9.98 4.21
CA GLU A 50 -2.83 10.75 5.38
C GLU A 50 -1.33 10.64 5.58
N GLU A 51 -0.71 11.79 5.81
CA GLU A 51 0.70 11.88 6.13
C GLU A 51 0.99 11.28 7.52
N ARG A 52 2.12 10.58 7.60
CA ARG A 52 2.74 10.06 8.82
C ARG A 52 4.22 10.38 8.78
N THR A 53 4.71 11.02 9.82
CA THR A 53 6.13 11.33 9.96
C THR A 53 6.64 10.83 11.29
N ILE A 54 7.75 10.10 11.28
CA ILE A 54 8.54 9.88 12.50
C ILE A 54 9.60 10.98 12.56
N ASP A 55 9.59 11.78 13.62
CA ASP A 55 10.64 12.78 13.88
C ASP A 55 11.70 12.19 14.80
N CYS A 56 12.90 12.03 14.26
CA CYS A 56 14.08 11.52 14.96
C CYS A 56 15.22 12.55 14.99
N THR A 57 14.94 13.80 14.60
CA THR A 57 15.93 14.88 14.49
C THR A 57 15.90 15.83 15.68
N THR A 58 14.73 16.06 16.28
CA THR A 58 14.57 16.89 17.49
C THR A 58 15.21 16.28 18.75
N THR A 59 15.74 15.06 18.64
CA THR A 59 16.47 14.33 19.67
C THR A 59 17.98 14.64 19.67
N GLU A 60 18.38 15.90 19.41
CA GLU A 60 19.75 16.34 19.67
C GLU A 60 20.04 16.19 21.18
N GLY A 61 21.00 15.31 21.51
CA GLY A 61 21.37 14.99 22.89
C GLY A 61 20.54 13.90 23.59
N LYS A 62 19.59 13.24 22.90
CA LYS A 62 18.83 12.10 23.45
C LYS A 62 19.00 10.84 22.58
N GLU A 63 18.80 9.67 23.19
CA GLU A 63 18.87 8.37 22.53
C GLU A 63 17.90 8.30 21.34
N LEU A 64 18.30 7.58 20.27
CA LEU A 64 17.52 7.42 19.04
C LEU A 64 16.09 6.93 19.32
N ASP A 65 15.92 6.18 20.40
CA ASP A 65 14.73 5.47 20.85
C ASP A 65 13.53 6.38 21.15
N GLN A 66 13.73 7.71 21.08
CA GLN A 66 12.75 8.73 21.39
C GLN A 66 12.20 9.46 20.14
N CYS A 67 12.14 8.79 18.99
CA CYS A 67 11.43 9.37 17.86
C CYS A 67 9.95 9.57 18.18
N THR A 68 9.35 10.65 17.67
CA THR A 68 7.95 11.00 17.92
C THR A 68 7.12 10.85 16.65
N LEU A 69 5.93 10.25 16.76
CA LEU A 69 4.97 10.20 15.66
C LEU A 69 4.27 11.55 15.49
N ILE A 70 4.32 12.09 14.27
CA ILE A 70 3.60 13.28 13.84
C ILE A 70 2.54 12.86 12.81
N ALA A 71 1.27 13.08 13.14
CA ALA A 71 0.11 12.73 12.31
C ALA A 71 -0.92 13.88 12.30
N ARG A 72 -0.49 15.09 11.87
CA ARG A 72 -1.26 16.35 12.01
C ARG A 72 -2.63 16.32 11.35
N ASN A 73 -2.75 15.64 10.21
CA ASN A 73 -3.98 15.60 9.40
C ASN A 73 -4.70 14.25 9.49
N ALA A 74 -4.50 13.51 10.59
CA ALA A 74 -5.21 12.26 10.78
C ALA A 74 -6.69 12.51 11.07
N LYS A 75 -7.58 11.82 10.35
CA LYS A 75 -9.04 11.84 10.58
C LYS A 75 -9.39 11.49 12.03
N ILE A 76 -8.67 10.51 12.58
CA ILE A 76 -8.72 10.15 14.00
C ILE A 76 -7.42 10.66 14.64
N PRO A 77 -7.50 11.59 15.62
CA PRO A 77 -6.34 12.07 16.34
C PRO A 77 -5.52 10.93 16.95
N ARG A 78 -4.20 10.98 16.75
CA ARG A 78 -3.27 9.97 17.26
C ARG A 78 -2.47 10.57 18.40
N ASP A 79 -2.54 9.92 19.56
CA ASP A 79 -1.73 10.26 20.73
C ASP A 79 -0.30 9.71 20.52
N PRO A 80 0.72 10.58 20.36
CA PRO A 80 2.08 10.14 20.08
C PRO A 80 2.67 9.22 21.15
N THR A 81 2.21 9.31 22.40
CA THR A 81 2.73 8.51 23.52
C THR A 81 2.42 7.02 23.40
N LYS A 82 1.40 6.67 22.58
CA LYS A 82 1.02 5.29 22.27
C LYS A 82 1.88 4.66 21.18
N TYR A 83 2.65 5.46 20.44
CA TYR A 83 3.47 5.02 19.31
C TYR A 83 4.95 5.00 19.70
N LYS A 84 5.30 4.06 20.58
CA LYS A 84 6.67 3.91 21.06
C LYS A 84 7.51 3.11 20.07
N CYS A 85 8.68 3.63 19.75
CA CYS A 85 9.65 2.90 18.94
C CYS A 85 10.32 1.79 19.77
N ARG A 86 10.78 0.74 19.09
CA ARG A 86 11.51 -0.37 19.70
C ARG A 86 12.80 -0.65 18.95
N ARG A 87 13.85 -1.05 19.66
CA ARG A 87 15.05 -1.60 19.04
C ARG A 87 14.86 -3.08 18.74
N GLU A 88 15.25 -3.48 17.55
CA GLU A 88 15.23 -4.86 17.12
C GLU A 88 16.45 -5.17 16.24
N PRO A 89 16.88 -6.44 16.16
CA PRO A 89 17.94 -6.83 15.25
C PRO A 89 17.59 -6.48 13.80
N MET A 90 18.56 -6.00 13.03
CA MET A 90 18.38 -5.89 11.59
C MET A 90 18.12 -7.29 11.01
N PRO A 91 17.13 -7.47 10.12
CA PRO A 91 16.94 -8.75 9.44
C PRO A 91 18.21 -9.10 8.67
N VAL A 92 18.83 -10.24 9.01
CA VAL A 92 19.98 -10.76 8.27
C VAL A 92 19.43 -11.49 7.05
N ASP A 93 19.41 -10.82 5.90
CA ASP A 93 19.28 -11.50 4.61
C ASP A 93 20.67 -11.95 4.13
N SER A 94 20.72 -12.99 3.31
CA SER A 94 21.98 -13.55 2.79
C SER A 94 22.78 -12.59 1.90
N GLY A 95 22.28 -11.38 1.65
CA GLY A 95 22.85 -10.38 0.74
C GLY A 95 23.42 -9.13 1.42
N SER A 96 23.19 -8.89 2.72
CA SER A 96 23.68 -7.67 3.40
C SER A 96 24.65 -7.99 4.55
N THR A 97 25.95 -8.00 4.23
CA THR A 97 27.02 -8.03 5.25
C THR A 97 26.97 -6.84 6.21
N LEU A 98 26.34 -5.73 5.80
CA LEU A 98 26.10 -4.54 6.64
C LEU A 98 25.01 -4.76 7.72
N ALA A 99 24.17 -5.78 7.60
CA ALA A 99 23.09 -6.08 8.55
C ALA A 99 23.51 -7.05 9.66
N GLN A 100 24.64 -7.75 9.52
CA GLN A 100 25.00 -8.89 10.38
C GLN A 100 25.25 -8.56 11.86
N SER A 101 25.39 -7.28 12.22
CA SER A 101 25.60 -6.85 13.61
C SER A 101 24.94 -5.52 13.97
N SER A 102 23.96 -5.05 13.19
CA SER A 102 23.29 -3.78 13.44
C SER A 102 21.90 -3.98 14.07
N THR A 103 21.53 -3.07 14.96
CA THR A 103 20.15 -2.94 15.45
C THR A 103 19.47 -1.82 14.68
N ARG A 104 18.17 -1.97 14.43
CA ARG A 104 17.34 -0.90 13.89
C ARG A 104 16.34 -0.44 14.94
N LEU A 105 16.03 0.84 14.91
CA LEU A 105 14.90 1.39 15.61
C LEU A 105 13.68 1.32 14.70
N ALA A 106 12.64 0.64 15.15
CA ALA A 106 11.37 0.50 14.45
C ALA A 106 10.27 1.27 15.19
N CYS A 107 9.60 2.18 14.49
CA CYS A 107 8.56 3.05 15.01
C CYS A 107 7.21 2.74 14.33
N PRO A 108 6.15 2.43 15.09
CA PRO A 108 4.83 2.22 14.52
C PRO A 108 4.25 3.55 14.04
N ILE A 109 3.57 3.55 12.88
CA ILE A 109 3.02 4.78 12.28
C ILE A 109 1.49 4.87 12.31
N GLY A 110 0.81 3.87 12.85
CA GLY A 110 -0.63 3.91 13.04
C GLY A 110 -1.40 3.89 11.72
N CYS A 111 -0.91 3.18 10.72
CA CYS A 111 -1.72 2.94 9.52
C CYS A 111 -2.63 1.72 9.77
N GLU A 112 -3.82 1.70 9.17
CA GLU A 112 -4.72 0.55 9.27
C GLU A 112 -4.05 -0.70 8.71
N PRO A 113 -4.42 -1.89 9.20
CA PRO A 113 -3.80 -3.14 8.77
C PRO A 113 -3.86 -3.34 7.25
N ASP A 114 -4.93 -2.92 6.59
CA ASP A 114 -5.11 -3.05 5.14
C ASP A 114 -4.61 -1.84 4.34
N ALA A 115 -4.06 -0.83 5.01
CA ALA A 115 -3.52 0.36 4.37
C ALA A 115 -2.29 0.03 3.52
N LYS A 116 -2.18 0.71 2.37
CA LYS A 116 -0.98 0.69 1.54
C LYS A 116 -0.15 1.94 1.82
N LEU A 117 1.18 1.79 1.93
CA LEU A 117 2.07 2.92 2.14
C LEU A 117 2.62 3.48 0.83
N SER A 118 2.61 4.81 0.72
CA SER A 118 3.28 5.57 -0.35
C SER A 118 4.82 5.51 -0.25
N VAL A 119 5.49 6.24 -1.14
CA VAL A 119 6.94 6.47 -1.12
C VAL A 119 7.38 7.09 0.20
N LEU A 120 8.61 6.76 0.61
CA LEU A 120 9.25 7.38 1.77
C LEU A 120 9.94 8.67 1.33
N VAL A 121 9.71 9.73 2.10
CA VAL A 121 10.40 11.01 1.97
C VAL A 121 11.25 11.23 3.22
N LYS A 122 12.48 11.69 3.03
CA LYS A 122 13.44 11.94 4.10
C LYS A 122 13.71 13.43 4.23
N SER A 123 13.77 13.92 5.47
CA SER A 123 14.27 15.26 5.80
C SER A 123 15.34 15.20 6.91
N PRO A 124 16.52 15.83 6.73
CA PRO A 124 16.94 16.58 5.55
C PRO A 124 17.28 15.65 4.37
N GLN A 125 17.03 16.13 3.15
CA GLN A 125 17.24 15.35 1.93
C GLN A 125 18.72 14.97 1.74
N ASN A 126 19.64 15.89 2.07
CA ASN A 126 21.09 15.70 1.90
C ASN A 126 21.83 15.17 3.15
N ASN A 127 21.19 14.32 3.97
CA ASN A 127 21.91 13.57 5.01
C ASN A 127 22.59 12.33 4.42
N HIS A 128 23.93 12.35 4.31
CA HIS A 128 24.76 11.27 3.75
C HIS A 128 24.82 10.02 4.64
N LEU A 129 24.56 10.17 5.95
CA LEU A 129 24.44 9.06 6.90
C LEU A 129 23.13 8.30 6.73
N CYS A 130 22.18 8.86 5.97
CA CYS A 130 20.85 8.31 5.77
C CYS A 130 20.62 7.92 4.30
N GLN A 131 21.05 6.73 3.93
CA GLN A 131 20.90 6.17 2.58
C GLN A 131 19.74 5.17 2.53
N LYS A 132 18.87 5.33 1.54
CA LYS A 132 17.68 4.49 1.38
C LYS A 132 18.07 3.02 1.25
N TYR A 133 17.22 2.11 1.75
CA TYR A 133 17.39 0.65 1.75
C TYR A 133 18.47 0.12 2.70
N TYR A 134 19.48 0.91 3.00
CA TYR A 134 20.54 0.53 3.94
C TYR A 134 20.25 1.04 5.35
N THR A 135 19.82 2.30 5.48
CA THR A 135 19.75 2.95 6.79
C THR A 135 18.37 3.35 7.24
N TYR A 136 17.38 3.31 6.35
CA TYR A 136 15.99 3.52 6.69
C TYR A 136 15.07 2.82 5.70
N GLY A 137 13.86 2.53 6.16
CA GLY A 137 12.86 1.88 5.33
C GLY A 137 11.52 1.75 6.00
N LYS A 138 10.70 0.87 5.44
CA LYS A 138 9.39 0.49 5.96
C LYS A 138 9.23 -1.01 5.92
N TYR A 139 8.53 -1.57 6.88
CA TYR A 139 8.08 -2.96 6.85
C TYR A 139 6.71 -3.07 7.51
N ARG A 140 6.02 -4.17 7.27
CA ARG A 140 4.76 -4.50 7.93
C ARG A 140 4.99 -5.65 8.89
N ASP A 141 4.60 -5.45 10.14
CA ASP A 141 4.53 -6.55 11.10
C ASP A 141 3.17 -7.25 10.93
N GLN A 142 3.19 -8.49 10.43
CA GLN A 142 1.94 -9.24 10.21
C GLN A 142 1.30 -9.70 11.52
N LYS A 143 2.09 -9.87 12.59
CA LYS A 143 1.57 -10.33 13.89
C LYS A 143 0.86 -9.19 14.61
N GLU A 144 1.44 -7.99 14.56
CA GLU A 144 0.87 -6.80 15.21
C GLU A 144 -0.12 -6.06 14.31
N GLY A 145 -0.14 -6.37 13.00
CA GLY A 145 -1.03 -5.72 12.04
C GLY A 145 -0.71 -4.25 11.79
N GLU A 146 0.52 -3.83 12.10
CA GLU A 146 0.96 -2.43 12.07
C GLU A 146 2.09 -2.23 11.06
N TRP A 147 2.15 -1.02 10.52
CA TRP A 147 3.24 -0.57 9.68
C TRP A 147 4.31 0.11 10.52
N TYR A 148 5.56 -0.20 10.21
CA TYR A 148 6.73 0.37 10.85
C TYR A 148 7.55 1.16 9.85
N LEU A 149 7.99 2.33 10.28
CA LEU A 149 9.15 2.99 9.70
C LEU A 149 10.35 2.65 10.57
N TRP A 150 11.48 2.34 9.94
CA TRP A 150 12.69 2.01 10.67
C TRP A 150 13.87 2.82 10.18
N LEU A 151 14.82 3.02 11.08
CA LEU A 151 16.12 3.62 10.84
C LEU A 151 17.22 2.88 11.62
N THR A 152 18.45 2.94 11.15
CA THR A 152 19.62 2.35 11.82
C THR A 152 20.68 3.42 12.06
N GLU A 153 21.43 3.29 13.14
CA GLU A 153 22.52 4.21 13.45
C GLU A 153 23.65 4.10 12.40
N PRO A 154 24.33 5.21 12.06
CA PRO A 154 24.23 6.56 12.64
C PRO A 154 23.18 7.48 11.97
N CYS A 155 22.25 6.95 11.16
CA CYS A 155 21.25 7.78 10.48
C CYS A 155 20.28 8.44 11.47
N ARG A 156 20.18 9.78 11.40
CA ARG A 156 19.15 10.59 12.06
C ARG A 156 18.42 11.45 11.03
N ALA A 157 17.15 11.16 10.80
CA ALA A 157 16.32 11.91 9.88
C ALA A 157 14.83 11.74 10.18
N ASN A 158 14.03 12.68 9.69
CA ASN A 158 12.58 12.58 9.69
C ASN A 158 12.18 11.76 8.47
N ILE A 159 11.42 10.69 8.70
CA ILE A 159 10.91 9.84 7.63
C ILE A 159 9.40 10.02 7.55
N THR A 160 8.95 10.50 6.39
CA THR A 160 7.56 10.77 6.08
C THR A 160 7.05 9.76 5.06
N THR A 161 5.80 9.33 5.24
CA THR A 161 5.05 8.49 4.29
C THR A 161 3.58 8.88 4.32
N TRP A 162 2.78 8.27 3.43
CA TRP A 162 1.33 8.45 3.40
C TRP A 162 0.63 7.09 3.48
N CYS A 163 -0.27 6.94 4.45
CA CYS A 163 -1.15 5.77 4.52
C CYS A 163 -2.31 5.97 3.54
N ARG A 164 -2.56 4.97 2.68
CA ARG A 164 -3.76 4.90 1.84
C ARG A 164 -4.89 4.23 2.59
N PHE A 165 -6.02 4.92 2.71
CA PHE A 165 -7.23 4.37 3.29
C PHE A 165 -8.24 4.01 2.20
N LYS A 166 -9.09 3.03 2.49
CA LYS A 166 -10.16 2.58 1.58
C LYS A 166 -11.41 3.46 1.66
N ASP A 167 -11.58 4.25 2.72
CA ASP A 167 -12.69 5.18 2.77
C ASP A 167 -12.48 6.32 1.78
N THR A 168 -13.58 6.65 1.11
CA THR A 168 -13.63 7.85 0.29
C THR A 168 -13.73 9.05 1.22
N PRO A 169 -12.90 10.08 1.06
CA PRO A 169 -13.15 11.34 1.74
C PRO A 169 -14.49 11.87 1.20
N LEU A 170 -15.50 11.93 2.06
CA LEU A 170 -16.67 12.76 1.78
C LEU A 170 -16.12 14.18 1.70
N PHE A 171 -16.02 14.72 0.49
CA PHE A 171 -15.82 16.16 0.30
C PHE A 171 -17.03 16.82 0.95
N ILE A 172 -16.89 17.21 2.21
CA ILE A 172 -17.74 18.24 2.79
C ILE A 172 -17.03 19.53 2.37
N PRO A 173 -17.48 20.23 1.31
CA PRO A 173 -16.95 21.55 1.05
C PRO A 173 -17.12 22.32 2.36
N LYS A 174 -16.00 22.85 2.88
CA LYS A 174 -16.06 23.84 3.95
C LYS A 174 -17.06 24.87 3.46
N LEU A 175 -18.20 24.98 4.15
CA LEU A 175 -19.13 26.07 3.93
C LEU A 175 -18.30 27.35 4.02
N LEU A 176 -18.16 28.00 2.88
CA LEU A 176 -17.88 29.42 2.77
C LEU A 176 -18.84 30.12 3.72
N ASN A 177 -18.32 30.58 4.86
CA ASN A 177 -18.89 31.56 5.78
C ASN A 177 -17.65 32.06 6.55
N GLN A 178 -17.01 33.15 6.14
CA GLN A 178 -17.45 34.54 6.30
C GLN A 178 -17.67 34.89 7.77
#